data_AF-A0A2E6PDN0-F1
#
_entry.id   AF-A0A2E6PDN0-F1
#
_cell.length_a   1.000
_cell.length_b   1.000
_cell.length_c   1.000
_cell.angle_alpha   90.00
_cell.angle_beta   90.00
_cell.angle_gamma   90.00
#
_symmetry.space_group_name_H-M   'P 1'
#
loop_
_entity.id
_entity.type
_entity.pdbx_description
1 polymer ?
#
loop_
_entity_poly.entity_id
_entity_poly.type
_entity_poly.pdbx_seq_one_letter_code
_entity_poly.pdbx_strand_id
1 'polypeptide(L)'
;MQDGNKVKSIIEPTACMIALLSISCFHFDANAYLNPATGSMILQALIAGLAVVAVTIKLYWFKLRAFLKGEKFEPEEDLLVDLDVDVDLDLDSEDRKD
;
A
#
# COMPACT_ATOMS: atom_id res chain seq x y z
N MET A 1 18.26 -36.35 -32.36
CA MET A 1 18.85 -36.92 -31.12
C MET A 1 20.07 -36.09 -30.75
N GLN A 2 19.86 -34.83 -30.33
CA GLN A 2 20.89 -33.77 -30.22
C GLN A 2 20.49 -32.76 -29.13
N ASP A 3 20.04 -33.24 -27.95
CA ASP A 3 19.52 -32.30 -26.93
C ASP A 3 20.01 -32.58 -25.49
N GLY A 4 20.68 -33.71 -25.25
CA GLY A 4 21.17 -34.06 -23.92
C GLY A 4 22.37 -33.25 -23.43
N ASN A 5 23.19 -32.71 -24.33
CA ASN A 5 24.42 -31.98 -23.98
C ASN A 5 24.22 -30.47 -23.89
N LYS A 6 23.20 -29.92 -24.55
CA LYS A 6 22.91 -28.47 -24.54
C LYS A 6 22.39 -28.01 -23.18
N VAL A 7 21.58 -28.83 -22.52
CA VAL A 7 21.09 -28.57 -21.16
C VAL A 7 22.21 -28.66 -20.12
N LYS A 8 23.11 -29.65 -20.21
CA LYS A 8 24.26 -29.77 -19.28
C LYS A 8 25.19 -28.56 -19.35
N SER A 9 25.46 -28.07 -20.56
CA SER A 9 26.29 -26.88 -20.81
C SER A 9 25.74 -25.57 -20.23
N ILE A 10 24.44 -25.49 -19.91
CA ILE A 10 23.82 -24.29 -19.31
C ILE A 10 23.64 -24.48 -17.81
N ILE A 11 23.36 -25.71 -17.36
CA ILE A 11 23.14 -26.05 -15.95
C ILE A 11 24.47 -25.99 -15.16
N GLU A 12 25.58 -26.43 -15.74
CA GLU A 12 26.92 -26.35 -15.12
C GLU A 12 27.36 -24.91 -14.80
N PRO A 13 27.33 -23.94 -15.74
CA PRO A 13 27.73 -22.57 -15.43
C PRO A 13 26.70 -21.83 -14.56
N THR A 14 25.39 -22.14 -14.67
CA THR A 14 24.38 -21.50 -13.81
C THR A 14 24.47 -21.99 -12.37
N ALA A 15 24.75 -23.27 -12.13
CA ALA A 15 25.03 -23.80 -10.80
C ALA A 15 26.32 -23.18 -10.21
N CYS A 16 27.38 -23.03 -11.01
CA CYS A 16 28.60 -22.32 -10.60
C CYS A 16 28.31 -20.85 -10.25
N MET A 17 27.48 -20.15 -11.03
CA MET A 17 27.11 -18.76 -10.77
C MET A 17 26.31 -18.61 -9.47
N ILE A 18 25.37 -19.51 -9.19
CA ILE A 18 24.60 -19.54 -7.94
C ILE A 18 25.50 -19.89 -6.75
N ALA A 19 26.44 -20.83 -6.91
CA ALA A 19 27.39 -21.20 -5.87
C ALA A 19 28.37 -20.06 -5.54
N LEU A 20 28.89 -19.35 -6.56
CA LEU A 20 29.74 -18.17 -6.38
C LEU A 20 28.98 -17.01 -5.70
N LEU A 21 27.70 -16.82 -6.03
CA LEU A 21 26.81 -15.86 -5.36
C LEU A 21 26.59 -16.26 -3.90
N SER A 22 26.43 -17.55 -3.60
CA SER A 22 26.23 -18.08 -2.25
C SER A 22 27.46 -17.95 -1.36
N ILE A 23 28.67 -18.14 -1.93
CA ILE A 23 29.95 -17.97 -1.20
C ILE A 23 30.20 -16.50 -0.84
N SER A 24 29.77 -15.55 -1.69
CA SER A 24 29.88 -14.12 -1.40
C SER A 24 29.02 -13.66 -0.21
N CYS A 25 27.97 -14.40 0.16
CA CYS A 25 27.11 -14.05 1.30
C CYS A 25 27.75 -14.31 2.68
N PHE A 26 28.88 -15.02 2.77
CA PHE A 26 29.48 -15.43 4.05
C PHE A 26 30.63 -14.52 4.56
N HIS A 27 30.86 -13.35 3.95
CA HIS A 27 31.82 -12.39 4.50
C HIS A 27 31.21 -11.58 5.64
N PHE A 28 31.39 -12.08 6.86
CA PHE A 28 31.15 -11.33 8.09
C PHE A 28 32.50 -11.00 8.72
N ASP A 29 32.94 -9.74 8.63
CA ASP A 29 33.57 -9.07 9.78
C ASP A 29 33.85 -7.56 9.60
N ALA A 30 33.87 -6.89 10.76
CA ALA A 30 34.48 -5.62 11.13
C ALA A 30 33.84 -4.26 10.75
N ASN A 31 33.47 -3.54 11.82
CA ASN A 31 33.06 -2.15 11.94
C ASN A 31 33.98 -1.16 11.19
N ALA A 32 33.63 -0.83 9.95
CA ALA A 32 33.99 0.43 9.31
C ALA A 32 32.87 0.76 8.33
N TYR A 33 32.15 1.86 8.55
CA TYR A 33 31.12 2.41 7.65
C TYR A 33 31.68 2.77 6.25
N LEU A 34 32.98 2.53 6.04
CA LEU A 34 33.79 2.72 4.85
C LEU A 34 34.24 1.39 4.19
N ASN A 35 33.78 0.22 4.64
CA ASN A 35 34.03 -1.02 3.90
C ASN A 35 33.25 -0.99 2.57
N PRO A 36 33.88 -1.26 1.41
CA PRO A 36 33.30 -1.07 0.08
C PRO A 36 31.99 -1.84 -0.15
N ALA A 37 31.73 -2.90 0.62
CA ALA A 37 30.48 -3.66 0.58
C ALA A 37 29.27 -2.93 1.23
N THR A 38 29.48 -2.06 2.22
CA THR A 38 28.37 -1.40 2.96
C THR A 38 27.83 -0.17 2.21
N GLY A 39 28.69 0.55 1.47
CA GLY A 39 28.30 1.72 0.69
C GLY A 39 27.21 1.41 -0.35
N SER A 40 27.35 0.29 -1.07
CA SER A 40 26.35 -0.16 -2.05
C SER A 40 25.03 -0.58 -1.39
N MET A 41 25.08 -1.24 -0.22
CA MET A 41 23.88 -1.69 0.49
C MET A 41 23.05 -0.50 1.01
N ILE A 42 23.70 0.52 1.56
CA ILE A 42 23.04 1.75 2.02
C ILE A 42 22.40 2.50 0.84
N LEU A 43 23.13 2.64 -0.27
CA LEU A 43 22.62 3.31 -1.46
C LEU A 43 21.41 2.58 -2.04
N GLN A 44 21.47 1.24 -2.09
CA GLN A 44 20.37 0.41 -2.57
C GLN A 44 19.15 0.47 -1.63
N ALA A 45 19.36 0.48 -0.31
CA ALA A 45 18.30 0.68 0.68
C ALA A 45 17.66 2.08 0.56
N LEU A 46 18.46 3.12 0.28
CA LEU A 46 17.98 4.48 0.02
C LEU A 46 17.07 4.55 -1.21
N ILE A 47 17.52 3.96 -2.32
CA ILE A 47 16.74 3.92 -3.57
C ILE A 47 15.47 3.11 -3.37
N ALA A 48 15.56 1.93 -2.76
CA ALA A 48 14.40 1.09 -2.47
C ALA A 48 13.42 1.79 -1.51
N GLY A 49 13.92 2.42 -0.45
CA GLY A 49 13.12 3.18 0.50
C GLY A 49 12.39 4.34 -0.17
N LEU A 50 13.09 5.12 -1.00
CA LEU A 50 12.48 6.23 -1.75
C LEU A 50 11.42 5.72 -2.73
N ALA A 51 11.67 4.60 -3.41
CA ALA A 51 10.70 3.98 -4.31
C ALA A 51 9.43 3.54 -3.56
N VAL A 52 9.58 2.89 -2.40
CA VAL A 52 8.44 2.49 -1.55
C VAL A 52 7.65 3.72 -1.11
N VAL A 53 8.30 4.75 -0.58
CA VAL A 53 7.63 5.99 -0.15
C VAL A 53 6.88 6.65 -1.30
N ALA A 54 7.50 6.78 -2.47
CA ALA A 54 6.88 7.37 -3.65
C ALA A 54 5.65 6.57 -4.11
N VAL A 55 5.73 5.24 -4.11
CA VAL A 55 4.61 4.35 -4.45
C VAL A 55 3.50 4.46 -3.40
N THR A 56 3.84 4.48 -2.12
CA THR A 56 2.86 4.68 -1.04
C THR A 56 2.13 6.01 -1.21
N ILE A 57 2.84 7.12 -1.45
CA ILE A 57 2.20 8.42 -1.70
C ILE A 57 1.28 8.36 -2.91
N LYS A 58 1.72 7.72 -4.00
CA LYS A 58 0.92 7.58 -5.23
C LYS A 58 -0.37 6.78 -4.98
N LEU A 59 -0.29 5.70 -4.21
CA LEU A 59 -1.46 4.87 -3.83
C LEU A 59 -2.43 5.62 -2.93
N TYR A 60 -1.90 6.34 -1.95
CA TYR A 60 -2.70 7.06 -0.95
C TYR A 60 -3.02 8.50 -1.33
N TRP A 61 -2.74 8.94 -2.56
CA TRP A 61 -2.90 10.34 -2.96
C TRP A 61 -4.28 10.93 -2.61
N PHE A 62 -5.36 10.17 -2.86
CA PHE A 62 -6.72 10.59 -2.51
C PHE A 62 -6.96 10.67 -1.01
N LYS A 63 -6.52 9.66 -0.24
CA LYS A 63 -6.67 9.62 1.21
C LYS A 63 -5.80 10.66 1.90
N LEU A 64 -4.58 10.86 1.40
CA LEU A 64 -3.65 11.91 1.86
C LEU A 64 -4.24 13.29 1.61
N ARG A 65 -4.83 13.54 0.42
CA ARG A 65 -5.55 14.79 0.14
C ARG A 65 -6.78 14.96 1.01
N ALA A 66 -7.56 13.91 1.27
CA ALA A 66 -8.71 13.97 2.18
C ALA A 66 -8.27 14.27 3.63
N PHE A 67 -7.18 13.67 4.08
CA PHE A 67 -6.57 13.92 5.39
C PHE A 67 -6.01 15.33 5.50
N LEU A 68 -5.37 15.85 4.44
CA LEU A 68 -4.85 17.21 4.37
C LEU A 68 -5.96 18.26 4.27
N LYS A 69 -7.05 17.93 3.56
CA LYS A 69 -8.19 18.83 3.38
C LYS A 69 -9.02 18.95 4.66
N GLY A 70 -8.85 18.03 5.62
CA GLY A 70 -9.49 18.12 6.93
C GLY A 70 -10.99 18.33 6.79
N GLU A 71 -11.61 17.67 5.81
CA GLU A 71 -13.03 17.85 5.56
C GLU A 71 -13.75 17.20 6.74
N LYS A 72 -14.22 18.04 7.66
CA LYS A 72 -15.15 17.64 8.70
C LYS A 72 -16.36 17.13 7.96
N PHE A 73 -16.57 15.81 8.01
CA PHE A 73 -17.86 15.23 7.66
C PHE A 73 -18.86 15.79 8.67
N GLU A 74 -19.56 16.86 8.28
CA GLU A 74 -20.74 17.34 9.01
C GLU A 74 -21.90 16.47 8.51
N PRO A 75 -22.45 15.58 9.35
CA PRO A 75 -23.65 14.85 8.98
C PRO A 75 -24.74 15.90 8.75
N GLU A 76 -25.32 15.89 7.56
CA GLU A 76 -26.34 16.83 7.15
C GLU A 76 -27.60 16.59 8.00
N GLU A 77 -27.75 17.36 9.07
CA GLU A 77 -28.98 17.50 9.87
C GLU A 77 -30.10 18.21 9.10
N ASP A 78 -29.89 18.55 7.82
CA ASP A 78 -30.87 19.24 6.98
C ASP A 78 -32.03 18.32 6.52
N LEU A 79 -31.87 16.99 6.60
CA LEU A 79 -32.90 16.03 6.13
C LEU A 79 -33.95 15.64 7.18
N LEU A 80 -33.77 16.05 8.45
CA LEU A 80 -34.75 15.80 9.52
C LEU A 80 -35.61 17.03 9.85
N VAL A 81 -35.22 18.22 9.38
CA VAL A 81 -35.97 19.47 9.59
C VAL A 81 -37.13 19.63 8.58
N ASP A 82 -37.04 19.01 7.40
CA ASP A 82 -38.08 19.07 6.36
C ASP A 82 -39.24 18.07 6.55
N LEU A 83 -39.19 17.24 7.60
CA LEU A 83 -40.26 16.29 7.96
C LEU A 83 -40.96 16.63 9.28
N ASP A 84 -40.87 17.88 9.76
CA ASP A 84 -41.96 18.46 10.56
C ASP A 84 -43.13 18.71 9.59
N VAL A 85 -43.71 17.60 9.11
CA VAL A 85 -45.02 17.60 8.50
C VAL A 85 -45.92 18.09 9.62
N ASP A 86 -46.42 19.32 9.47
CA ASP A 86 -47.61 19.81 10.15
C ASP A 86 -48.73 18.80 9.85
N VAL A 87 -48.73 17.68 10.58
CA VAL A 87 -49.87 16.79 10.66
C VAL A 87 -50.84 17.54 11.55
N ASP A 88 -51.52 18.51 10.95
CA ASP A 88 -52.81 19.01 11.41
C ASP A 88 -53.74 17.78 11.40
N LEU A 89 -53.65 17.01 12.48
CA LEU A 89 -54.62 16.01 12.88
C LEU A 89 -55.90 16.80 13.23
N ASP A 90 -56.62 17.19 12.18
CA ASP A 90 -58.05 17.44 12.23
C ASP A 90 -58.72 16.12 12.62
N LEU A 91 -58.67 15.80 13.91
CA LEU A 91 -59.62 14.89 14.54
C LEU A 91 -60.97 15.60 14.55
N ASP A 92 -61.58 15.68 13.37
CA ASP A 92 -63.00 15.90 13.22
C ASP A 92 -63.69 14.68 13.82
N SER A 93 -64.06 14.80 15.09
CA SER A 93 -64.97 13.87 15.75
C SER A 93 -66.37 14.11 15.19
N GLU A 94 -66.59 13.68 13.95
CA GLU A 94 -67.87 13.72 13.25
C GLU A 94 -68.28 12.30 12.83
N ASP A 95 -68.85 11.54 13.77
CA ASP A 95 -69.92 10.54 13.58
C ASP A 95 -70.17 9.91 14.98
N ARG A 96 -71.35 9.62 15.50
CA ARG A 96 -72.71 9.66 14.98
C ARG A 96 -73.67 9.44 16.14
N LYS A 97 -74.85 10.04 16.01
CA LYS A 97 -76.19 9.58 16.43
C LYS A 97 -76.30 8.21 17.12
N ASP A 98 -76.82 8.25 18.34
CA ASP A 98 -78.02 7.54 18.81
C ASP A 98 -78.47 8.04 20.19
#